data_AF-A0A653I444-F1
#
_entry.id   AF-A0A653I444-F1
#
_cell.length_a   1.000
_cell.length_b   1.000
_cell.length_c   1.000
_cell.angle_alpha   90.00
_cell.angle_beta   90.00
_cell.angle_gamma   90.00
#
_symmetry.space_group_name_H-M   'P 1'
#
loop_
_entity.id
_entity.type
_entity.pdbx_description
1 polymer ?
#
loop_
_entity_poly.entity_id
_entity_poly.type
_entity_poly.pdbx_seq_one_letter_code
_entity_poly.pdbx_strand_id
1 'polypeptide(L)'
;MFYDEALETMTHETRQQLQLNRLRETVRYAMERVPFYRKRFEEAGLDAVAFDQLEDIQKLPFTRKSDLRENYPFGLFAVKQEEVARIHASSGTSGKATVVGYTQEDLDDWAGAVARGLVMAGAKRTDLLHNAYGYGLFTGGLGLHAGAEKLGMTVVPVSGGNTDRQITLIEDFKPAGICGTPSYVLRLAERMEERGINPRTTGLRYGIFGAEPWSEEMRRTLEEKLNITALDIYGLSEIMGPGVAIECPAQQGLHIMDDLFITEVIDPSTGEPLPEGMVGELVFTSLKKKALPIIRYRTGDLASITRETCACGRTTTRMSRITGRTDDMMIIRGVNVFPSEIERVLLKQDGVTPHYQIHLVKRHGLDAIELHVELEEQTQQEAVMRTVCEAIKSECLISIEMICHPQYGVSRSEGKAERIVDRRTETSDKEPV
;
A
#
# COMPACT_ATOMS: atom_id res chain seq x y z
N MET A 1 16.93 -7.55 -16.09
CA MET A 1 16.38 -6.59 -17.07
C MET A 1 16.05 -5.31 -16.33
N PHE A 2 16.51 -4.19 -16.86
CA PHE A 2 16.25 -2.85 -16.33
C PHE A 2 15.46 -2.07 -17.40
N TYR A 3 14.54 -1.24 -16.96
CA TYR A 3 13.84 -0.29 -17.83
C TYR A 3 14.71 0.95 -18.05
N ASP A 4 15.38 1.41 -16.99
CA ASP A 4 16.38 2.46 -17.00
C ASP A 4 17.56 2.05 -16.11
N GLU A 5 18.55 1.39 -16.71
CA GLU A 5 19.70 0.84 -15.98
C GLU A 5 20.47 1.92 -15.21
N ALA A 6 20.64 3.12 -15.80
CA ALA A 6 21.36 4.20 -15.15
C ALA A 6 20.66 4.65 -13.86
N LEU A 7 19.33 4.76 -13.86
CA LEU A 7 18.57 5.14 -12.66
C LEU A 7 18.45 4.01 -11.64
N GLU A 8 18.35 2.77 -12.12
CA GLU A 8 18.09 1.59 -11.29
C GLU A 8 19.35 1.02 -10.61
N THR A 9 20.54 1.29 -11.14
CA THR A 9 21.82 0.75 -10.63
C THR A 9 22.84 1.83 -10.25
N MET A 10 22.46 3.12 -10.19
CA MET A 10 23.39 4.19 -9.79
C MET A 10 23.99 3.97 -8.40
N THR A 11 25.18 4.51 -8.17
CA THR A 11 25.81 4.44 -6.84
C THR A 11 25.03 5.27 -5.82
N HIS A 12 25.18 4.92 -4.54
CA HIS A 12 24.55 5.66 -3.44
C HIS A 12 24.92 7.16 -3.46
N GLU A 13 26.20 7.48 -3.68
CA GLU A 13 26.68 8.86 -3.76
C GLU A 13 26.03 9.63 -4.92
N THR A 14 25.96 9.02 -6.11
CA THR A 14 25.31 9.64 -7.28
C THR A 14 23.83 9.90 -7.02
N ARG A 15 23.16 8.96 -6.35
CA ARG A 15 21.75 9.10 -5.95
C ARG A 15 21.55 10.23 -4.95
N GLN A 16 22.36 10.30 -3.90
CA GLN A 16 22.26 11.37 -2.91
C GLN A 16 22.45 12.74 -3.57
N GLN A 17 23.39 12.88 -4.49
CA GLN A 17 23.60 14.14 -5.21
C GLN A 17 22.41 14.50 -6.11
N LEU A 18 21.84 13.52 -6.82
CA LEU A 18 20.63 13.70 -7.63
C LEU A 18 19.44 14.13 -6.75
N GLN A 19 19.21 13.42 -5.65
CA GLN A 19 18.14 13.72 -4.71
C GLN A 19 18.31 15.08 -4.06
N LEU A 20 19.53 15.46 -3.64
CA LEU A 20 19.82 16.76 -3.06
C LEU A 20 19.52 17.89 -4.05
N ASN A 21 19.96 17.76 -5.31
CA ASN A 21 19.68 18.76 -6.34
C ASN A 21 18.18 18.93 -6.57
N ARG A 22 17.44 17.82 -6.71
CA ARG A 22 15.99 17.85 -6.89
C ARG A 22 15.27 18.37 -5.66
N LEU A 23 15.70 18.01 -4.44
CA LEU A 23 15.13 18.51 -3.19
C LEU A 23 15.23 20.04 -3.12
N ARG A 24 16.40 20.59 -3.43
CA ARG A 24 16.62 22.05 -3.49
C ARG A 24 15.64 22.72 -4.46
N GLU A 25 15.44 22.13 -5.64
CA GLU A 25 14.46 22.61 -6.62
C GLU A 25 13.01 22.51 -6.12
N THR A 26 12.61 21.38 -5.54
CA THR A 26 11.27 21.16 -5.00
C THR A 26 10.95 22.14 -3.87
N VAL A 27 11.86 22.32 -2.92
CA VAL A 27 11.67 23.21 -1.77
C VAL A 27 11.51 24.65 -2.25
N ARG A 28 12.40 25.12 -3.13
CA ARG A 28 12.30 26.45 -3.73
C ARG A 28 10.98 26.63 -4.47
N TYR A 29 10.61 25.66 -5.31
CA TYR A 29 9.37 25.71 -6.07
C TYR A 29 8.12 25.77 -5.16
N ALA A 30 8.09 24.95 -4.10
CA ALA A 30 7.00 24.93 -3.13
C ALA A 30 6.92 26.25 -2.33
N MET A 31 8.06 26.79 -1.90
CA MET A 31 8.13 28.07 -1.18
C MET A 31 7.67 29.26 -2.04
N GLU A 32 8.05 29.27 -3.32
CA GLU A 32 7.66 30.31 -4.27
C GLU A 32 6.16 30.24 -4.60
N ARG A 33 5.58 29.04 -4.68
CA ARG A 33 4.25 28.85 -5.32
C ARG A 33 3.13 28.46 -4.36
N VAL A 34 3.45 27.89 -3.19
CA VAL A 34 2.45 27.34 -2.26
C VAL A 34 2.49 28.14 -0.95
N PRO A 35 1.47 28.97 -0.65
CA PRO A 35 1.43 29.80 0.56
C PRO A 35 1.62 29.00 1.86
N PHE A 36 1.09 27.78 1.93
CA PHE A 36 1.26 26.88 3.08
C PHE A 36 2.74 26.57 3.37
N TYR A 37 3.51 26.16 2.36
CA TYR A 37 4.94 25.85 2.54
C TYR A 37 5.74 27.10 2.82
N ARG A 38 5.46 28.22 2.14
CA ARG A 38 6.12 29.50 2.41
C ARG A 38 6.01 29.88 3.88
N LYS A 39 4.78 29.89 4.41
CA LYS A 39 4.52 30.21 5.81
C LYS A 39 5.25 29.26 6.77
N ARG A 40 5.19 27.95 6.52
CA ARG A 40 5.85 26.95 7.37
C ARG A 40 7.37 27.08 7.37
N PHE A 41 7.98 27.44 6.24
CA PHE A 41 9.43 27.63 6.16
C PHE A 41 9.87 28.94 6.81
N GLU A 42 9.11 30.02 6.62
CA GLU A 42 9.34 31.30 7.32
C GLU A 42 9.24 31.15 8.85
N GLU A 43 8.21 30.44 9.34
CA GLU A 43 8.03 30.16 10.78
C GLU A 43 9.15 29.28 11.36
N ALA A 44 9.74 28.40 10.54
CA ALA A 44 10.89 27.58 10.91
C ALA A 44 12.23 28.34 10.80
N GLY A 45 12.22 29.61 10.38
CA GLY A 45 13.43 30.40 10.16
C GLY A 45 14.28 29.89 8.99
N LEU A 46 13.67 29.19 8.04
CA LEU A 46 14.32 28.64 6.86
C LEU A 46 14.17 29.62 5.70
N ASP A 47 15.23 30.37 5.41
CA ASP A 47 15.34 31.09 4.14
C ASP A 47 15.76 30.10 3.05
N ALA A 48 15.38 30.38 1.80
CA ALA A 48 15.43 29.44 0.69
C ALA A 48 16.81 28.76 0.55
N VAL A 49 16.90 27.52 1.06
CA VAL A 49 17.78 26.46 0.57
C VAL A 49 19.28 26.59 0.90
N ALA A 50 19.63 26.54 2.19
CA ALA A 50 20.97 26.07 2.63
C ALA A 50 20.90 24.60 3.06
N PHE A 51 20.67 23.71 2.08
CA PHE A 51 20.89 22.27 2.25
C PHE A 51 22.24 21.95 1.65
N ASP A 52 23.25 21.68 2.47
CA ASP A 52 24.58 21.28 2.00
C ASP A 52 24.65 19.77 1.76
N GLN A 53 23.77 19.03 2.43
CA GLN A 53 23.68 17.57 2.41
C GLN A 53 22.21 17.12 2.50
N LEU A 54 21.94 15.85 2.18
CA LEU A 54 20.57 15.33 2.12
C LEU A 54 19.90 15.29 3.49
N GLU A 55 20.69 15.08 4.55
CA GLU A 55 20.28 15.00 5.95
C GLU A 55 19.66 16.32 6.45
N ASP A 56 20.01 17.45 5.81
CA ASP A 56 19.43 18.76 6.12
C ASP A 56 17.92 18.80 5.83
N ILE A 57 17.37 17.82 5.08
CA ILE A 57 15.92 17.65 4.92
C ILE A 57 15.20 17.64 6.27
N GLN A 58 15.84 17.15 7.34
CA GLN A 58 15.27 17.06 8.68
C GLN A 58 14.91 18.43 9.29
N LYS A 59 15.53 19.51 8.80
CA LYS A 59 15.20 20.89 9.19
C LYS A 59 13.80 21.30 8.73
N LEU A 60 13.29 20.69 7.65
CA LEU A 60 11.98 21.00 7.10
C LEU A 60 10.87 20.42 7.99
N PRO A 61 9.79 21.18 8.24
CA PRO A 61 8.65 20.68 9.00
C PRO A 61 7.91 19.58 8.23
N PHE A 62 7.27 18.66 8.96
CA PHE A 62 6.43 17.63 8.37
C PHE A 62 5.17 18.21 7.72
N THR A 63 4.71 17.55 6.67
CA THR A 63 3.36 17.70 6.12
C THR A 63 2.50 16.54 6.62
N ARG A 64 1.27 16.83 7.05
CA ARG A 64 0.31 15.84 7.58
C ARG A 64 -0.94 15.80 6.71
N LYS A 65 -1.69 14.70 6.81
CA LYS A 65 -3.00 14.57 6.16
C LYS A 65 -4.00 15.67 6.55
N SER A 66 -3.93 16.16 7.79
CA SER A 66 -4.72 17.30 8.26
C SER A 66 -4.45 18.56 7.45
N ASP A 67 -3.19 18.81 7.09
CA ASP A 67 -2.80 20.00 6.30
C ASP A 67 -3.47 19.98 4.92
N LEU A 68 -3.55 18.81 4.26
CA LEU A 68 -4.27 18.65 2.99
C LEU A 68 -5.77 18.92 3.14
N ARG A 69 -6.39 18.49 4.25
CA ARG A 69 -7.82 18.70 4.53
C ARG A 69 -8.14 20.17 4.83
N GLU A 70 -7.27 20.85 5.57
CA GLU A 70 -7.41 22.27 5.93
C GLU A 70 -7.26 23.17 4.70
N ASN A 71 -6.44 22.76 3.73
CA ASN A 71 -6.20 23.46 2.47
C ASN A 71 -7.09 22.94 1.31
N TYR A 72 -8.15 22.19 1.60
CA TYR A 72 -9.10 21.72 0.59
C TYR A 72 -9.79 22.88 -0.15
N PRO A 73 -10.06 22.76 -1.48
CA PRO A 73 -9.73 21.63 -2.34
C PRO A 73 -8.34 21.71 -2.98
N PHE A 74 -7.81 22.92 -3.21
CA PHE A 74 -6.62 23.12 -4.06
C PHE A 74 -5.55 24.02 -3.42
N GLY A 75 -5.66 24.34 -2.12
CA GLY A 75 -4.77 25.29 -1.44
C GLY A 75 -3.30 24.87 -1.37
N LEU A 76 -3.00 23.59 -1.58
CA LEU A 76 -1.63 23.06 -1.70
C LEU A 76 -1.13 22.92 -3.14
N PHE A 77 -1.95 23.24 -4.15
CA PHE A 77 -1.52 23.14 -5.53
C PHE A 77 -0.52 24.26 -5.83
N ALA A 78 0.58 23.92 -6.50
CA ALA A 78 1.62 24.88 -6.88
C ALA A 78 1.40 25.46 -8.29
N VAL A 79 0.38 24.98 -8.99
CA VAL A 79 0.03 25.38 -10.37
C VAL A 79 -1.42 25.86 -10.44
N LYS A 80 -1.74 26.60 -11.49
CA LYS A 80 -3.14 27.02 -11.73
C LYS A 80 -3.96 25.86 -12.25
N GLN A 81 -5.29 25.97 -12.11
CA GLN A 81 -6.23 24.96 -12.59
C GLN A 81 -6.06 24.61 -14.08
N GLU A 82 -5.68 25.57 -14.92
CA GLU A 82 -5.42 25.39 -16.36
C GLU A 82 -4.22 24.50 -16.68
N GLU A 83 -3.29 24.33 -15.72
CA GLU A 83 -2.11 23.46 -15.84
C GLU A 83 -2.36 22.05 -15.29
N VAL A 84 -3.48 21.85 -14.58
CA VAL A 84 -3.85 20.56 -13.99
C VAL A 84 -4.52 19.68 -15.05
N ALA A 85 -3.88 18.57 -15.39
CA ALA A 85 -4.37 17.59 -16.34
C ALA A 85 -5.34 16.57 -15.69
N ARG A 86 -5.13 16.22 -14.41
CA ARG A 86 -5.96 15.22 -13.72
C ARG A 86 -6.09 15.52 -12.23
N ILE A 87 -7.27 15.23 -11.69
CA ILE A 87 -7.55 15.27 -10.25
C ILE A 87 -8.01 13.88 -9.79
N HIS A 88 -7.46 13.44 -8.65
CA HIS A 88 -7.96 12.30 -7.88
C HIS A 88 -8.39 12.78 -6.48
N ALA A 89 -9.28 12.03 -5.85
CA ALA A 89 -9.76 12.35 -4.51
C ALA A 89 -10.05 11.09 -3.70
N SER A 90 -9.83 11.16 -2.38
CA SER A 90 -10.21 10.08 -1.45
C SER A 90 -11.72 9.98 -1.26
N SER A 91 -12.25 8.81 -0.89
CA SER A 91 -13.67 8.54 -0.68
C SER A 91 -14.35 9.32 0.45
N GLY A 92 -13.60 10.00 1.34
CA GLY A 92 -14.12 11.02 2.26
C GLY A 92 -15.29 10.55 3.15
N THR A 93 -15.11 9.46 3.92
CA THR A 93 -16.21 8.86 4.69
C THR A 93 -16.46 9.49 6.07
N SER A 94 -15.59 10.38 6.56
CA SER A 94 -15.73 11.03 7.88
C SER A 94 -15.35 12.53 7.91
N GLY A 95 -15.14 13.16 6.76
CA GLY A 95 -14.73 14.56 6.64
C GLY A 95 -14.43 14.99 5.20
N LYS A 96 -13.79 16.14 5.02
CA LYS A 96 -13.35 16.61 3.68
C LYS A 96 -12.33 15.62 3.08
N ALA A 97 -12.55 15.27 1.82
CA ALA A 97 -11.64 14.41 1.06
C ALA A 97 -10.26 15.06 0.89
N THR A 98 -9.21 14.24 0.81
CA THR A 98 -7.92 14.69 0.29
C THR A 98 -8.00 14.74 -1.23
N VAL A 99 -7.60 15.85 -1.83
CA VAL A 99 -7.59 16.07 -3.29
C VAL A 99 -6.15 16.15 -3.76
N VAL A 100 -5.84 15.47 -4.86
CA VAL A 100 -4.51 15.44 -5.45
C VAL A 100 -4.59 15.74 -6.94
N GLY A 101 -3.67 16.58 -7.40
CA GLY A 101 -3.61 17.03 -8.79
C GLY A 101 -2.33 16.55 -9.48
N TYR A 102 -2.40 16.48 -10.81
CA TYR A 102 -1.29 16.12 -11.69
C TYR A 102 -1.28 17.07 -12.88
N THR A 103 -0.13 17.66 -13.20
CA THR A 103 0.15 18.24 -14.51
C THR A 103 0.36 17.12 -15.54
N GLN A 104 0.47 17.45 -16.83
CA GLN A 104 0.82 16.44 -17.84
C GLN A 104 2.21 15.83 -17.57
N GLU A 105 3.20 16.64 -17.16
CA GLU A 105 4.54 16.15 -16.79
C GLU A 105 4.47 15.17 -15.60
N ASP A 106 3.63 15.46 -14.59
CA ASP A 106 3.43 14.55 -13.46
C ASP A 106 2.85 13.20 -13.89
N LEU A 107 1.93 13.20 -14.85
CA LEU A 107 1.34 11.96 -15.40
C LEU A 107 2.37 11.17 -16.20
N ASP A 108 3.24 11.84 -16.95
CA ASP A 108 4.31 11.19 -17.72
C ASP A 108 5.35 10.55 -16.81
N ASP A 109 5.75 11.25 -15.74
CA ASP A 109 6.65 10.71 -14.71
C ASP A 109 6.03 9.54 -13.97
N TRP A 110 4.74 9.64 -13.61
CA TRP A 110 4.02 8.55 -12.95
C TRP A 110 3.92 7.31 -13.85
N ALA A 111 3.55 7.47 -15.12
CA ALA A 111 3.50 6.37 -16.07
C ALA A 111 4.89 5.73 -16.26
N GLY A 112 5.97 6.53 -16.30
CA GLY A 112 7.34 6.04 -16.35
C GLY A 112 7.74 5.21 -15.12
N ALA A 113 7.39 5.67 -13.92
CA ALA A 113 7.64 4.94 -12.67
C ALA A 113 6.93 3.59 -12.65
N VAL A 114 5.66 3.56 -13.04
CA VAL A 114 4.88 2.31 -13.11
C VAL A 114 5.42 1.39 -14.21
N ALA A 115 5.78 1.90 -15.39
CA ALA A 115 6.40 1.11 -16.46
C ALA A 115 7.71 0.45 -16.00
N ARG A 116 8.55 1.20 -15.29
CA ARG A 116 9.77 0.68 -14.65
C ARG A 116 9.43 -0.42 -13.65
N GLY A 117 8.40 -0.20 -12.84
CA GLY A 117 7.92 -1.20 -11.88
C GLY A 117 7.43 -2.49 -12.54
N LEU A 118 6.69 -2.39 -13.65
CA LEU A 118 6.24 -3.56 -14.42
C LEU A 118 7.43 -4.39 -14.93
N VAL A 119 8.46 -3.74 -15.50
CA VAL A 119 9.70 -4.44 -15.92
C VAL A 119 10.40 -5.08 -14.72
N MET A 120 10.45 -4.38 -13.59
CA MET A 120 11.02 -4.90 -12.34
C MET A 120 10.29 -6.15 -11.85
N ALA A 121 8.96 -6.19 -12.00
CA ALA A 121 8.10 -7.32 -11.68
C ALA A 121 8.21 -8.50 -12.68
N GLY A 122 9.00 -8.36 -13.76
CA GLY A 122 9.19 -9.39 -14.78
C GLY A 122 8.17 -9.34 -15.93
N ALA A 123 7.38 -8.26 -16.02
CA ALA A 123 6.49 -8.02 -17.15
C ALA A 123 7.30 -7.76 -18.43
N LYS A 124 6.74 -8.18 -19.56
CA LYS A 124 7.26 -7.91 -20.90
C LYS A 124 6.31 -6.99 -21.64
N ARG A 125 6.84 -6.18 -22.55
CA ARG A 125 6.02 -5.35 -23.45
C ARG A 125 4.98 -6.16 -24.24
N THR A 126 5.26 -7.42 -24.55
CA THR A 126 4.34 -8.31 -25.29
C THR A 126 3.28 -8.97 -24.42
N ASP A 127 3.34 -8.81 -23.09
CA ASP A 127 2.36 -9.37 -22.19
C ASP A 127 1.03 -8.60 -22.28
N LEU A 128 -0.05 -9.32 -21.98
CA LEU A 128 -1.38 -8.76 -21.78
C LEU A 128 -1.63 -8.65 -20.26
N LEU A 129 -1.98 -7.45 -19.80
CA LEU A 129 -2.15 -7.12 -18.39
C LEU A 129 -3.63 -7.02 -18.03
N HIS A 130 -4.08 -7.88 -17.12
CA HIS A 130 -5.43 -7.87 -16.58
C HIS A 130 -5.51 -6.92 -15.38
N ASN A 131 -6.08 -5.73 -15.58
CA ASN A 131 -6.15 -4.71 -14.52
C ASN A 131 -7.51 -4.74 -13.82
N ALA A 132 -7.55 -5.39 -12.66
CA ALA A 132 -8.72 -5.54 -11.80
C ALA A 132 -8.78 -4.51 -10.66
N TYR A 133 -7.90 -3.50 -10.63
CA TYR A 133 -8.07 -2.37 -9.71
C TYR A 133 -9.26 -1.50 -10.12
N GLY A 134 -9.94 -0.92 -9.12
CA GLY A 134 -10.96 0.10 -9.35
C GLY A 134 -10.42 1.31 -10.13
N TYR A 135 -11.20 1.74 -11.13
CA TYR A 135 -10.97 2.97 -11.89
C TYR A 135 -11.72 4.17 -11.28
N GLY A 136 -11.75 5.30 -12.00
CA GLY A 136 -12.39 6.53 -11.54
C GLY A 136 -11.46 7.34 -10.66
N LEU A 137 -11.92 7.70 -9.45
CA LEU A 137 -11.13 8.52 -8.51
C LEU A 137 -9.98 7.76 -7.84
N PHE A 138 -9.97 6.43 -7.90
CA PHE A 138 -8.87 5.62 -7.38
C PHE A 138 -7.67 5.65 -8.34
N THR A 139 -6.49 5.94 -7.80
CA THR A 139 -5.24 6.03 -8.56
C THR A 139 -4.75 4.67 -9.06
N GLY A 140 -5.14 3.57 -8.40
CA GLY A 140 -4.74 2.20 -8.76
C GLY A 140 -5.03 1.84 -10.22
N GLY A 141 -6.29 1.96 -10.65
CA GLY A 141 -6.71 1.63 -12.01
C GLY A 141 -5.96 2.45 -13.07
N LEU A 142 -6.10 3.78 -13.03
CA LEU A 142 -5.50 4.67 -14.04
C LEU A 142 -3.96 4.73 -13.98
N GLY A 143 -3.35 4.51 -12.82
CA GLY A 143 -1.90 4.47 -12.67
C GLY A 143 -1.28 3.25 -13.34
N LEU A 144 -1.77 2.05 -13.01
CA LEU A 144 -1.31 0.80 -13.65
C LEU A 144 -1.62 0.80 -15.14
N HIS A 145 -2.77 1.32 -15.54
CA HIS A 145 -3.15 1.46 -16.94
C HIS A 145 -2.14 2.31 -17.72
N ALA A 146 -1.88 3.54 -17.28
CA ALA A 146 -0.98 4.45 -17.99
C ALA A 146 0.46 3.92 -18.02
N GLY A 147 0.94 3.30 -16.94
CA GLY A 147 2.27 2.70 -16.91
C GLY A 147 2.42 1.49 -17.83
N ALA A 148 1.39 0.64 -17.91
CA ALA A 148 1.39 -0.50 -18.82
C ALA A 148 1.36 -0.05 -20.29
N GLU A 149 0.55 0.96 -20.63
CA GLU A 149 0.55 1.57 -21.97
C GLU A 149 1.90 2.23 -22.29
N LYS A 150 2.51 2.92 -21.32
CA LYS A 150 3.84 3.53 -21.46
C LYS A 150 4.94 2.50 -21.72
N LEU A 151 4.85 1.31 -21.11
CA LEU A 151 5.72 0.17 -21.40
C LEU A 151 5.43 -0.46 -22.79
N GLY A 152 4.24 -0.22 -23.32
CA GLY A 152 3.76 -0.76 -24.60
C GLY A 152 3.03 -2.10 -24.48
N MET A 153 2.53 -2.44 -23.29
CA MET A 153 1.70 -3.62 -23.03
C MET A 153 0.28 -3.42 -23.54
N THR A 154 -0.42 -4.54 -23.79
CA THR A 154 -1.87 -4.51 -23.98
C THR A 154 -2.57 -4.61 -22.63
N VAL A 155 -3.46 -3.67 -22.32
CA VAL A 155 -4.21 -3.65 -21.05
C VAL A 155 -5.63 -4.15 -21.28
N VAL A 156 -6.10 -5.03 -20.39
CA VAL A 156 -7.53 -5.36 -20.25
C VAL A 156 -8.06 -4.61 -19.03
N PRO A 157 -8.72 -3.45 -19.22
CA PRO A 157 -9.13 -2.57 -18.13
C PRO A 157 -10.48 -3.00 -17.55
N VAL A 158 -10.52 -4.12 -16.86
CA VAL A 158 -11.79 -4.70 -16.37
C VAL A 158 -12.39 -3.89 -15.22
N SER A 159 -11.56 -3.21 -14.42
CA SER A 159 -11.94 -2.66 -13.11
C SER A 159 -12.25 -3.76 -12.09
N GLY A 160 -12.63 -3.39 -10.87
CA GLY A 160 -13.12 -4.32 -9.85
C GLY A 160 -14.56 -4.77 -10.10
N GLY A 161 -14.97 -5.84 -9.40
CA GLY A 161 -16.33 -6.39 -9.44
C GLY A 161 -16.60 -7.31 -10.64
N ASN A 162 -17.83 -7.84 -10.69
CA ASN A 162 -18.30 -8.82 -11.69
C ASN A 162 -17.30 -9.99 -11.88
N THR A 163 -17.08 -10.75 -10.81
CA THR A 163 -16.07 -11.81 -10.74
C THR A 163 -16.22 -12.85 -11.85
N ASP A 164 -17.44 -13.21 -12.26
CA ASP A 164 -17.64 -14.18 -13.34
C ASP A 164 -17.13 -13.64 -14.70
N ARG A 165 -17.29 -12.33 -14.95
CA ARG A 165 -16.71 -11.68 -16.14
C ARG A 165 -15.18 -11.65 -16.07
N GLN A 166 -14.59 -11.42 -14.89
CA GLN A 166 -13.12 -11.49 -14.73
C GLN A 166 -12.60 -12.86 -15.17
N ILE A 167 -13.24 -13.94 -14.71
CA ILE A 167 -12.87 -15.32 -15.03
C ILE A 167 -12.95 -15.56 -16.53
N THR A 168 -14.09 -15.22 -17.16
CA THR A 168 -14.27 -15.39 -18.62
C THR A 168 -13.16 -14.68 -19.41
N LEU A 169 -12.81 -13.44 -19.05
CA LEU A 169 -11.76 -12.70 -19.75
C LEU A 169 -10.36 -13.30 -19.52
N ILE A 170 -10.09 -13.87 -18.35
CA ILE A 170 -8.83 -14.56 -18.07
C ILE A 170 -8.71 -15.85 -18.89
N GLU A 171 -9.79 -16.63 -19.00
CA GLU A 171 -9.82 -17.85 -19.82
C GLU A 171 -9.67 -17.54 -21.32
N ASP A 172 -10.39 -16.53 -21.80
CA ASP A 172 -10.44 -16.16 -23.22
C ASP A 172 -9.17 -15.46 -23.69
N PHE A 173 -8.69 -14.47 -22.94
CA PHE A 173 -7.57 -13.61 -23.36
C PHE A 173 -6.21 -14.09 -22.87
N LYS A 174 -6.19 -14.99 -21.87
CA LYS A 174 -4.97 -15.58 -21.30
C LYS A 174 -3.91 -14.51 -20.95
N PRO A 175 -4.26 -13.52 -20.11
CA PRO A 175 -3.30 -12.51 -19.65
C PRO A 175 -2.09 -13.16 -18.98
N ALA A 176 -0.91 -12.55 -19.12
CA ALA A 176 0.29 -13.00 -18.43
C ALA A 176 0.43 -12.37 -17.04
N GLY A 177 -0.17 -11.20 -16.82
CA GLY A 177 -0.13 -10.49 -15.54
C GLY A 177 -1.52 -10.09 -15.06
N ILE A 178 -1.72 -10.04 -13.74
CA ILE A 178 -2.92 -9.50 -13.10
C ILE A 178 -2.56 -8.44 -12.05
N CYS A 179 -3.34 -7.38 -11.96
CA CYS A 179 -3.22 -6.36 -10.93
C CYS A 179 -4.53 -6.22 -10.14
N GLY A 180 -4.47 -6.11 -8.82
CA GLY A 180 -5.66 -5.98 -7.97
C GLY A 180 -5.34 -5.99 -6.48
N THR A 181 -6.36 -5.96 -5.62
CA THR A 181 -6.16 -6.23 -4.19
C THR A 181 -5.93 -7.72 -3.98
N PRO A 182 -5.02 -8.13 -3.08
CA PRO A 182 -4.75 -9.54 -2.83
C PRO A 182 -6.01 -10.29 -2.38
N SER A 183 -6.87 -9.68 -1.55
CA SER A 183 -8.13 -10.29 -1.10
C SER A 183 -9.11 -10.55 -2.25
N TYR A 184 -9.23 -9.63 -3.21
CA TYR A 184 -10.12 -9.81 -4.36
C TYR A 184 -9.60 -10.88 -5.33
N VAL A 185 -8.28 -10.92 -5.55
CA VAL A 185 -7.67 -11.93 -6.43
C VAL A 185 -7.75 -13.33 -5.82
N LEU A 186 -7.70 -13.45 -4.49
CA LEU A 186 -8.02 -14.71 -3.82
C LEU A 186 -9.48 -15.12 -4.05
N ARG A 187 -10.43 -14.19 -3.88
CA ARG A 187 -11.86 -14.44 -4.14
C ARG A 187 -12.11 -14.87 -5.59
N LEU A 188 -11.36 -14.32 -6.54
CA LEU A 188 -11.40 -14.70 -7.94
C LEU A 188 -10.95 -16.16 -8.14
N ALA A 189 -9.86 -16.58 -7.49
CA ALA A 189 -9.38 -17.96 -7.54
C ALA A 189 -10.40 -18.95 -6.94
N GLU A 190 -11.00 -18.61 -5.79
CA GLU A 190 -12.08 -19.41 -5.18
C GLU A 190 -13.29 -19.53 -6.11
N ARG A 191 -13.69 -18.42 -6.76
CA ARG A 191 -14.81 -18.44 -7.70
C ARG A 191 -14.52 -19.26 -8.96
N MET A 192 -13.25 -19.35 -9.39
CA MET A 192 -12.84 -20.30 -10.44
C MET A 192 -13.04 -21.75 -9.97
N GLU A 193 -12.60 -22.09 -8.76
CA GLU A 193 -12.77 -23.43 -8.17
C GLU A 193 -14.26 -23.80 -8.05
N GLU A 194 -15.12 -22.88 -7.57
CA GLU A 194 -16.58 -23.05 -7.51
C GLU A 194 -17.19 -23.36 -8.90
N ARG A 195 -16.61 -22.82 -9.97
CA ARG A 195 -17.03 -23.05 -11.36
C ARG A 195 -16.39 -24.30 -11.99
N GLY A 196 -15.60 -25.06 -11.23
CA GLY A 196 -14.87 -26.23 -11.74
C GLY A 196 -13.68 -25.86 -12.63
N ILE A 197 -13.20 -24.63 -12.56
CA ILE A 197 -12.03 -24.14 -13.31
C ILE A 197 -10.81 -24.20 -12.38
N ASN A 198 -9.72 -24.82 -12.83
CA ASN A 198 -8.48 -24.85 -12.08
C ASN A 198 -7.73 -23.50 -12.21
N PRO A 199 -7.58 -22.69 -11.14
CA PRO A 199 -6.96 -21.38 -11.24
C PRO A 199 -5.46 -21.45 -11.62
N ARG A 200 -4.81 -22.59 -11.34
CA ARG A 200 -3.39 -22.83 -11.65
C ARG A 200 -3.10 -23.03 -13.13
N THR A 201 -4.13 -23.27 -13.95
CA THR A 201 -3.97 -23.54 -15.39
C THR A 201 -4.26 -22.31 -16.26
N THR A 202 -4.43 -21.14 -15.65
CA THR A 202 -4.63 -19.87 -16.37
C THR A 202 -3.35 -19.42 -17.10
N GLY A 203 -3.44 -18.37 -17.92
CA GLY A 203 -2.27 -17.76 -18.57
C GLY A 203 -1.38 -16.94 -17.64
N LEU A 204 -1.81 -16.72 -16.38
CA LEU A 204 -1.16 -15.82 -15.43
C LEU A 204 0.23 -16.36 -15.04
N ARG A 205 1.21 -15.45 -14.98
CA ARG A 205 2.59 -15.73 -14.56
C ARG A 205 3.00 -14.89 -13.36
N TYR A 206 2.50 -13.67 -13.25
CA TYR A 206 2.79 -12.77 -12.14
C TYR A 206 1.54 -11.99 -11.72
N GLY A 207 1.52 -11.60 -10.45
CA GLY A 207 0.50 -10.75 -9.85
C GLY A 207 1.13 -9.52 -9.21
N ILE A 208 0.54 -8.36 -9.40
CA ILE A 208 0.95 -7.10 -8.76
C ILE A 208 -0.18 -6.67 -7.83
N PHE A 209 0.06 -6.78 -6.53
CA PHE A 209 -0.96 -6.65 -5.50
C PHE A 209 -0.59 -5.56 -4.50
N GLY A 210 -1.59 -4.88 -3.97
CA GLY A 210 -1.40 -3.71 -3.13
C GLY A 210 -2.73 -3.04 -2.78
N ALA A 211 -2.68 -1.78 -2.36
CA ALA A 211 -3.79 -0.99 -1.81
C ALA A 211 -4.35 -1.47 -0.45
N GLU A 212 -3.84 -2.57 0.07
CA GLU A 212 -4.09 -3.05 1.43
C GLU A 212 -2.84 -3.74 1.99
N PRO A 213 -2.61 -3.71 3.32
CA PRO A 213 -1.59 -4.54 3.95
C PRO A 213 -1.93 -6.02 3.75
N TRP A 214 -0.91 -6.84 3.49
CA TRP A 214 -1.05 -8.29 3.34
C TRP A 214 0.24 -9.00 3.75
N SER A 215 0.08 -10.14 4.41
CA SER A 215 1.17 -10.96 4.93
C SER A 215 1.90 -11.79 3.87
N GLU A 216 3.05 -12.32 4.28
CA GLU A 216 3.79 -13.34 3.53
C GLU A 216 2.99 -14.64 3.38
N GLU A 217 2.17 -14.96 4.37
CA GLU A 217 1.23 -16.08 4.34
C GLU A 217 0.19 -15.90 3.22
N MET A 218 -0.44 -14.71 3.14
CA MET A 218 -1.38 -14.39 2.05
C MET A 218 -0.70 -14.47 0.67
N ARG A 219 0.57 -14.10 0.57
CA ARG A 219 1.37 -14.29 -0.64
C ARG A 219 1.49 -15.75 -1.02
N ARG A 220 1.97 -16.61 -0.12
CA ARG A 220 2.10 -18.04 -0.40
C ARG A 220 0.77 -18.64 -0.85
N THR A 221 -0.34 -18.29 -0.20
CA THR A 221 -1.68 -18.74 -0.60
C THR A 221 -2.04 -18.33 -2.03
N LEU A 222 -1.77 -17.08 -2.44
CA LEU A 222 -2.02 -16.63 -3.81
C LEU A 222 -1.12 -17.33 -4.83
N GLU A 223 0.17 -17.49 -4.52
CA GLU A 223 1.13 -18.18 -5.39
C GLU A 223 0.78 -19.65 -5.58
N GLU A 224 0.34 -20.32 -4.51
CA GLU A 224 -0.14 -21.70 -4.54
C GLU A 224 -1.46 -21.83 -5.29
N LYS A 225 -2.45 -20.98 -5.03
CA LYS A 225 -3.75 -21.09 -5.71
C LYS A 225 -3.68 -20.77 -7.20
N LEU A 226 -2.86 -19.80 -7.61
CA LEU A 226 -2.82 -19.30 -8.99
C LEU A 226 -1.58 -19.74 -9.78
N ASN A 227 -0.56 -20.31 -9.14
CA ASN A 227 0.71 -20.67 -9.78
C ASN A 227 1.43 -19.47 -10.43
N ILE A 228 1.52 -18.36 -9.68
CA ILE A 228 2.13 -17.09 -10.10
C ILE A 228 3.25 -16.64 -9.16
N THR A 229 4.05 -15.66 -9.57
CA THR A 229 4.86 -14.85 -8.63
C THR A 229 4.03 -13.66 -8.15
N ALA A 230 3.74 -13.57 -6.86
CA ALA A 230 2.93 -12.50 -6.27
C ALA A 230 3.83 -11.40 -5.68
N LEU A 231 3.69 -10.18 -6.21
CA LEU A 231 4.57 -9.05 -5.93
C LEU A 231 3.80 -7.88 -5.33
N ASP A 232 4.36 -7.27 -4.29
CA ASP A 232 3.77 -6.09 -3.64
C ASP A 232 4.05 -4.81 -4.42
N ILE A 233 3.05 -3.93 -4.47
CA ILE A 233 3.17 -2.57 -4.99
C ILE A 233 2.64 -1.57 -3.95
N TYR A 234 3.48 -0.58 -3.65
CA TYR A 234 3.16 0.47 -2.72
C TYR A 234 2.94 1.81 -3.44
N GLY A 235 1.98 2.58 -2.92
CA GLY A 235 1.58 3.84 -3.49
C GLY A 235 0.54 4.56 -2.66
N LEU A 236 0.63 5.90 -2.67
CA LEU A 236 -0.27 6.81 -1.97
C LEU A 236 -0.68 7.90 -2.95
N SER A 237 -1.97 8.27 -2.98
CA SER A 237 -2.45 9.32 -3.89
C SER A 237 -1.77 10.67 -3.63
N GLU A 238 -1.51 11.00 -2.36
CA GLU A 238 -0.82 12.22 -1.92
C GLU A 238 0.54 12.37 -2.61
N ILE A 239 1.30 11.28 -2.65
CA ILE A 239 2.63 11.23 -3.26
C ILE A 239 2.53 11.09 -4.78
N MET A 240 1.89 10.05 -5.30
CA MET A 240 1.75 9.85 -6.75
C MET A 240 0.65 8.84 -7.14
N GLY A 241 0.49 7.77 -6.36
CA GLY A 241 -0.31 6.59 -6.72
C GLY A 241 0.56 5.33 -6.67
N PRO A 242 0.14 4.19 -7.26
CA PRO A 242 1.01 3.04 -7.48
C PRO A 242 2.33 3.43 -8.17
N GLY A 243 3.41 2.72 -7.86
CA GLY A 243 4.73 2.96 -8.44
C GLY A 243 5.64 3.83 -7.58
N VAL A 244 5.27 4.13 -6.33
CA VAL A 244 6.20 4.69 -5.33
C VAL A 244 7.26 3.66 -5.00
N ALA A 245 6.84 2.42 -4.72
CA ALA A 245 7.72 1.27 -4.59
C ALA A 245 7.07 -0.02 -5.11
N ILE A 246 7.88 -0.99 -5.53
CA ILE A 246 7.41 -2.29 -6.01
C ILE A 246 8.44 -3.39 -5.77
N GLU A 247 8.00 -4.61 -5.52
CA GLU A 247 8.91 -5.75 -5.40
C GLU A 247 9.49 -6.18 -6.75
N CYS A 248 10.68 -6.78 -6.68
CA CYS A 248 11.22 -7.60 -7.74
C CYS A 248 11.04 -9.10 -7.39
N PRO A 249 11.30 -10.04 -8.31
CA PRO A 249 11.18 -11.48 -8.06
C PRO A 249 12.03 -12.03 -6.92
N ALA A 250 12.96 -11.24 -6.36
CA ALA A 250 13.67 -11.64 -5.13
C ALA A 250 12.74 -11.63 -3.89
N GLN A 251 11.64 -10.87 -3.91
CA GLN A 251 10.66 -10.80 -2.81
C GLN A 251 11.30 -10.47 -1.45
N GLN A 252 12.33 -9.62 -1.47
CA GLN A 252 13.07 -9.14 -0.29
C GLN A 252 12.93 -7.62 -0.17
N GLY A 253 11.68 -7.14 -0.06
CA GLY A 253 11.35 -5.71 0.04
C GLY A 253 11.06 -5.03 -1.30
N LEU A 254 10.36 -3.89 -1.22
CA LEU A 254 9.89 -3.11 -2.35
C LEU A 254 10.92 -2.04 -2.70
N HIS A 255 11.40 -2.02 -3.94
CA HIS A 255 12.30 -0.99 -4.44
C HIS A 255 11.55 0.33 -4.60
N ILE A 256 12.02 1.36 -3.91
CA ILE A 256 11.54 2.73 -4.03
C ILE A 256 12.12 3.38 -5.30
N MET A 257 11.33 4.20 -5.99
CA MET A 257 11.80 5.02 -7.10
C MET A 257 12.58 6.23 -6.57
N ASP A 258 13.80 5.99 -6.07
CA ASP A 258 14.63 6.98 -5.37
C ASP A 258 14.92 8.26 -6.20
N ASP A 259 14.88 8.18 -7.52
CA ASP A 259 15.01 9.34 -8.37
C ASP A 259 13.79 10.28 -8.23
N LEU A 260 12.61 9.74 -7.94
CA LEU A 260 11.37 10.50 -7.78
C LEU A 260 11.04 10.83 -6.32
N PHE A 261 11.60 10.10 -5.37
CA PHE A 261 11.24 10.22 -3.96
C PHE A 261 12.46 10.19 -3.04
N ILE A 262 12.39 10.97 -1.96
CA ILE A 262 13.20 10.76 -0.76
C ILE A 262 12.31 10.07 0.26
N THR A 263 12.84 9.01 0.88
CA THR A 263 12.17 8.24 1.93
C THR A 263 12.95 8.32 3.22
N GLU A 264 12.26 8.67 4.29
CA GLU A 264 12.77 8.66 5.67
C GLU A 264 11.93 7.68 6.50
N VAL A 265 12.52 7.12 7.55
CA VAL A 265 11.81 6.37 8.60
C VAL A 265 11.99 7.13 9.90
N ILE A 266 10.89 7.50 10.54
CA ILE A 266 10.92 8.29 11.78
C ILE A 266 10.26 7.53 12.94
N ASP A 267 10.65 7.87 14.16
CA ASP A 267 9.86 7.53 15.34
C ASP A 267 8.52 8.28 15.27
N PRO A 268 7.36 7.59 15.31
CA PRO A 268 6.08 8.25 15.18
C PRO A 268 5.77 9.27 16.30
N SER A 269 6.34 9.07 17.49
CA SER A 269 6.09 9.89 18.68
C SER A 269 6.98 11.12 18.73
N THR A 270 8.28 10.98 18.45
CA THR A 270 9.25 12.09 18.54
C THR A 270 9.44 12.81 17.22
N GLY A 271 9.25 12.11 16.09
CA GLY A 271 9.58 12.62 14.76
C GLY A 271 11.07 12.52 14.39
N GLU A 272 11.90 11.94 15.27
CA GLU A 272 13.32 11.77 15.03
C GLU A 272 13.58 10.64 14.02
N PRO A 273 14.60 10.76 13.14
CA PRO A 273 14.98 9.69 12.22
C PRO A 273 15.39 8.43 12.98
N LEU A 274 14.98 7.27 12.46
CA LEU A 274 15.43 5.97 12.97
C LEU A 274 16.62 5.42 12.16
N PRO A 275 17.49 4.63 12.81
CA PRO A 275 18.52 3.86 12.11
C PRO A 275 17.94 2.94 11.02
N GLU A 276 18.76 2.66 10.00
CA GLU A 276 18.40 1.71 8.95
C GLU A 276 18.02 0.33 9.53
N GLY A 277 17.01 -0.32 8.94
CA GLY A 277 16.48 -1.59 9.42
C GLY A 277 15.50 -1.50 10.59
N MET A 278 15.40 -0.38 11.31
CA MET A 278 14.38 -0.19 12.34
C MET A 278 13.02 0.13 11.73
N VAL A 279 11.95 -0.44 12.31
CA VAL A 279 10.58 -0.15 11.91
C VAL A 279 10.14 1.17 12.52
N GLY A 280 9.62 2.07 11.70
CA GLY A 280 9.01 3.32 12.10
C GLY A 280 8.06 3.86 11.04
N GLU A 281 7.62 5.09 11.18
CA GLU A 281 6.71 5.71 10.20
C GLU A 281 7.47 6.16 8.96
N LEU A 282 6.97 5.76 7.79
CA LEU A 282 7.47 6.23 6.51
C LEU A 282 7.09 7.69 6.28
N VAL A 283 8.08 8.45 5.84
CA VAL A 283 7.92 9.83 5.40
C VAL A 283 8.44 9.96 3.98
N PHE A 284 7.65 10.59 3.11
CA PHE A 284 8.03 10.77 1.70
C PHE A 284 8.08 12.25 1.30
N THR A 285 9.07 12.57 0.48
CA THR A 285 9.16 13.84 -0.26
C THR A 285 9.16 13.56 -1.76
N SER A 286 8.26 14.17 -2.52
CA SER A 286 8.19 14.06 -3.98
C SER A 286 9.16 15.03 -4.64
N LEU A 287 10.05 14.54 -5.49
CA LEU A 287 11.14 15.33 -6.08
C LEU A 287 10.79 16.01 -7.41
N LYS A 288 9.83 15.47 -8.15
CA LYS A 288 9.46 15.99 -9.48
C LYS A 288 8.05 16.55 -9.58
N LYS A 289 7.14 16.19 -8.66
CA LYS A 289 5.71 16.49 -8.76
C LYS A 289 5.44 18.01 -8.73
N LYS A 290 4.90 18.54 -9.82
CA LYS A 290 4.65 19.97 -10.05
C LYS A 290 3.28 20.43 -9.59
N ALA A 291 2.22 19.67 -9.82
CA ALA A 291 0.87 20.11 -9.46
C ALA A 291 0.70 20.22 -7.94
N LEU A 292 1.17 19.21 -7.21
CA LEU A 292 1.10 19.11 -5.76
C LEU A 292 2.45 18.62 -5.23
N PRO A 293 3.46 19.50 -5.09
CA PRO A 293 4.71 19.13 -4.45
C PRO A 293 4.45 18.80 -2.98
N ILE A 294 4.87 17.60 -2.57
CA ILE A 294 4.71 17.12 -1.20
C ILE A 294 6.08 16.97 -0.54
N ILE A 295 6.27 17.64 0.61
CA ILE A 295 7.54 17.68 1.34
C ILE A 295 7.34 17.09 2.73
N ARG A 296 8.16 16.09 3.07
CA ARG A 296 8.16 15.34 4.34
C ARG A 296 6.76 14.95 4.80
N TYR A 297 6.02 14.27 3.93
CA TYR A 297 4.67 13.81 4.25
C TYR A 297 4.68 12.57 5.13
N ARG A 298 4.08 12.71 6.31
CA ARG A 298 3.82 11.65 7.28
C ARG A 298 2.69 10.76 6.79
N THR A 299 3.04 9.55 6.37
CA THR A 299 2.11 8.59 5.76
C THR A 299 1.21 7.89 6.79
N GLY A 300 1.70 7.80 8.03
CA GLY A 300 1.19 6.89 9.04
C GLY A 300 1.51 5.42 8.79
N ASP A 301 2.15 5.04 7.68
CA ASP A 301 2.48 3.64 7.38
C ASP A 301 3.78 3.23 8.07
N LEU A 302 3.80 2.05 8.67
CA LEU A 302 4.96 1.51 9.39
C LEU A 302 5.74 0.52 8.53
N ALA A 303 7.03 0.78 8.37
CA ALA A 303 7.97 -0.09 7.66
C ALA A 303 9.41 0.22 8.10
N SER A 304 10.35 -0.64 7.71
CA SER A 304 11.78 -0.33 7.73
C SER A 304 12.30 -0.14 6.30
N ILE A 305 13.50 0.42 6.18
CA ILE A 305 14.22 0.51 4.90
C ILE A 305 15.59 -0.15 4.99
N THR A 306 16.12 -0.58 3.84
CA THR A 306 17.50 -0.98 3.64
C THR A 306 18.05 -0.41 2.33
N ARG A 307 19.33 -0.06 2.32
CA ARG A 307 20.08 0.42 1.14
C ARG A 307 21.06 -0.62 0.62
N GLU A 308 21.01 -1.84 1.14
CA GLU A 308 21.79 -2.95 0.62
C GLU A 308 21.41 -3.28 -0.83
N THR A 309 22.41 -3.55 -1.66
CA THR A 309 22.21 -3.96 -3.05
C THR A 309 21.40 -5.24 -3.11
N CYS A 310 20.32 -5.23 -3.89
CA CYS A 310 19.47 -6.40 -4.05
C CYS A 310 20.11 -7.44 -4.96
N ALA A 311 19.79 -8.72 -4.77
CA ALA A 311 20.19 -9.80 -5.67
C ALA A 311 19.74 -9.59 -7.14
N CYS A 312 18.75 -8.72 -7.39
CA CYS A 312 18.34 -8.35 -8.75
C CYS A 312 19.28 -7.32 -9.43
N GLY A 313 20.33 -6.86 -8.74
CA GLY A 313 21.33 -5.89 -9.22
C GLY A 313 20.94 -4.43 -9.01
N ARG A 314 19.71 -4.14 -8.59
CA ARG A 314 19.28 -2.77 -8.27
C ARG A 314 19.90 -2.31 -6.96
N THR A 315 20.27 -1.04 -6.93
CA THR A 315 20.89 -0.37 -5.79
C THR A 315 19.93 0.59 -5.10
N THR A 316 18.67 0.68 -5.55
CA THR A 316 17.65 1.55 -4.94
C THR A 316 17.30 1.09 -3.53
N THR A 317 16.93 2.06 -2.69
CA THR A 317 16.39 1.82 -1.35
C THR A 317 15.22 0.83 -1.45
N ARG A 318 15.21 -0.15 -0.57
CA ARG A 318 14.10 -1.09 -0.42
C ARG A 318 13.37 -0.83 0.89
N MET A 319 12.06 -0.70 0.84
CA MET A 319 11.22 -0.72 2.04
C MET A 319 10.74 -2.15 2.33
N SER A 320 10.58 -2.49 3.61
CA SER A 320 9.82 -3.69 3.97
C SER A 320 8.35 -3.53 3.54
N ARG A 321 7.61 -4.64 3.57
CA ARG A 321 6.14 -4.58 3.55
C ARG A 321 5.64 -3.67 4.68
N ILE A 322 4.47 -3.08 4.47
CA ILE A 322 3.79 -2.30 5.51
C ILE A 322 3.35 -3.25 6.63
N THR A 323 3.92 -3.06 7.81
CA THR A 323 3.61 -3.89 8.99
C THR A 323 2.43 -3.36 9.77
N GLY A 324 1.95 -2.15 9.49
CA GLY A 324 0.81 -1.55 10.17
C GLY A 324 0.66 -0.08 9.81
N ARG A 325 -0.36 0.58 10.37
CA ARG A 325 -0.49 2.03 10.30
C ARG A 325 -0.66 2.61 11.69
N THR A 326 -0.09 3.79 11.94
CA THR A 326 -0.14 4.49 13.23
C THR A 326 -1.56 4.82 13.67
N ASP A 327 -2.50 4.95 12.73
CA ASP A 327 -3.93 5.17 12.96
C ASP A 327 -4.76 3.88 13.07
N ASP A 328 -4.26 2.75 12.54
CA ASP A 328 -4.94 1.43 12.61
C ASP A 328 -4.46 0.59 13.80
N MET A 329 -3.52 1.09 14.61
CA MET A 329 -3.03 0.43 15.82
C MET A 329 -4.16 0.29 16.85
N MET A 330 -4.45 -0.95 17.24
CA MET A 330 -5.44 -1.23 18.28
C MET A 330 -4.75 -1.30 19.64
N ILE A 331 -5.39 -0.74 20.66
CA ILE A 331 -4.91 -0.82 22.05
C ILE A 331 -5.88 -1.70 22.82
N ILE A 332 -5.48 -2.95 23.09
CA ILE A 332 -6.32 -3.92 23.81
C ILE A 332 -5.71 -4.15 25.18
N ARG A 333 -6.40 -3.68 26.22
CA ARG A 333 -5.97 -3.81 27.62
C ARG A 333 -4.53 -3.31 27.85
N GLY A 334 -4.15 -2.23 27.17
CA GLY A 334 -2.83 -1.60 27.29
C GLY A 334 -1.74 -2.21 26.39
N VAL A 335 -2.06 -3.19 25.56
CA VAL A 335 -1.15 -3.77 24.57
C VAL A 335 -1.46 -3.19 23.19
N ASN A 336 -0.44 -2.69 22.51
CA ASN A 336 -0.53 -2.25 21.12
C ASN A 336 -0.45 -3.47 20.21
N VAL A 337 -1.42 -3.61 19.30
CA VAL A 337 -1.48 -4.72 18.35
C VAL A 337 -1.92 -4.21 16.97
N PHE A 338 -1.25 -4.68 15.92
CA PHE A 338 -1.65 -4.41 14.55
C PHE A 338 -2.48 -5.54 13.95
N PRO A 339 -3.47 -5.24 13.10
CA PRO A 339 -4.26 -6.26 12.39
C PRO A 339 -3.43 -7.28 11.59
N SER A 340 -2.30 -6.82 11.03
CA SER A 340 -1.32 -7.62 10.29
C SER A 340 -0.59 -8.66 11.15
N GLU A 341 -0.35 -8.35 12.44
CA GLU A 341 0.23 -9.31 13.39
C GLU A 341 -0.75 -10.45 13.66
N ILE A 342 -2.03 -10.12 13.82
CA ILE A 342 -3.10 -11.10 13.97
C ILE A 342 -3.23 -11.95 12.69
N GLU A 343 -3.20 -11.34 11.50
CA GLU A 343 -3.23 -12.06 10.21
C GLU A 343 -2.07 -13.08 10.11
N ARG A 344 -0.85 -12.63 10.41
CA ARG A 344 0.34 -13.48 10.34
C ARG A 344 0.22 -14.70 11.26
N VAL A 345 -0.29 -14.53 12.47
CA VAL A 345 -0.47 -15.65 13.41
C VAL A 345 -1.59 -16.58 12.96
N LEU A 346 -2.69 -15.99 12.49
CA LEU A 346 -3.89 -16.70 12.05
C LEU A 346 -3.60 -17.57 10.82
N LEU A 347 -2.95 -17.03 9.79
CA LEU A 347 -2.70 -17.71 8.52
C LEU A 347 -1.54 -18.71 8.56
N LYS A 348 -0.88 -18.87 9.71
CA LYS A 348 0.05 -19.98 9.97
C LYS A 348 -0.64 -21.26 10.43
N GLN A 349 -1.92 -21.19 10.82
CA GLN A 349 -2.62 -22.32 11.42
C GLN A 349 -3.33 -23.16 10.36
N ASP A 350 -3.18 -24.49 10.44
CA ASP A 350 -3.86 -25.42 9.53
C ASP A 350 -5.39 -25.34 9.71
N GLY A 351 -6.12 -25.37 8.59
CA GLY A 351 -7.59 -25.36 8.57
C GLY A 351 -8.22 -23.96 8.72
N VAL A 352 -7.42 -22.89 8.71
CA VAL A 352 -7.91 -21.52 8.72
C VAL A 352 -7.84 -20.91 7.33
N THR A 353 -8.93 -20.28 6.89
CA THR A 353 -8.94 -19.57 5.60
C THR A 353 -8.45 -18.11 5.75
N PRO A 354 -8.03 -17.44 4.67
CA PRO A 354 -7.62 -16.03 4.69
C PRO A 354 -8.74 -15.00 4.97
N HIS A 355 -9.95 -15.48 5.24
CA HIS A 355 -11.12 -14.64 5.41
C HIS A 355 -11.44 -14.46 6.88
N TYR A 356 -11.19 -13.24 7.34
CA TYR A 356 -11.36 -12.86 8.73
C TYR A 356 -11.72 -11.38 8.88
N GLN A 357 -12.34 -11.07 10.01
CA GLN A 357 -12.55 -9.71 10.51
C GLN A 357 -12.24 -9.62 12.00
N ILE A 358 -11.66 -8.50 12.39
CA ILE A 358 -11.37 -8.13 13.77
C ILE A 358 -12.48 -7.16 14.21
N HIS A 359 -13.36 -7.62 15.08
CA HIS A 359 -14.42 -6.81 15.66
C HIS A 359 -13.90 -6.27 17.00
N LEU A 360 -13.73 -4.94 17.08
CA LEU A 360 -13.41 -4.27 18.33
C LEU A 360 -14.71 -4.12 19.12
N VAL A 361 -14.77 -4.73 20.29
CA VAL A 361 -15.98 -4.77 21.14
C VAL A 361 -15.66 -4.33 22.56
N LYS A 362 -16.69 -3.99 23.34
CA LYS A 362 -16.57 -3.81 24.79
C LYS A 362 -17.12 -5.02 25.54
N ARG A 363 -16.29 -5.67 26.34
CA ARG A 363 -16.68 -6.76 27.25
C ARG A 363 -16.39 -6.33 28.68
N HIS A 364 -17.45 -6.25 29.51
CA HIS A 364 -17.36 -5.77 30.90
C HIS A 364 -16.68 -4.39 31.04
N GLY A 365 -16.95 -3.49 30.09
CA GLY A 365 -16.38 -2.14 30.08
C GLY A 365 -14.92 -2.05 29.60
N LEU A 366 -14.29 -3.17 29.23
CA LEU A 366 -12.94 -3.23 28.68
C LEU A 366 -12.97 -3.50 27.18
N ASP A 367 -12.04 -2.89 26.45
CA ASP A 367 -11.83 -3.19 25.04
C ASP A 367 -11.35 -4.64 24.88
N ALA A 368 -11.98 -5.35 23.95
CA ALA A 368 -11.71 -6.74 23.61
C ALA A 368 -11.81 -6.92 22.08
N ILE A 369 -11.24 -8.02 21.60
CA ILE A 369 -11.30 -8.42 20.19
C ILE A 369 -12.12 -9.69 20.06
N GLU A 370 -13.10 -9.63 19.16
CA GLU A 370 -13.73 -10.79 18.53
C GLU A 370 -13.09 -11.01 17.16
N LEU A 371 -12.44 -12.15 16.97
CA LEU A 371 -11.84 -12.55 15.70
C LEU A 371 -12.82 -13.47 14.97
N HIS A 372 -13.51 -12.90 13.99
CA HIS A 372 -14.44 -13.61 13.13
C HIS A 372 -13.65 -14.29 12.02
N VAL A 373 -13.74 -15.61 11.89
CA VAL A 373 -12.94 -16.39 10.92
C VAL A 373 -13.79 -17.44 10.21
N GLU A 374 -13.42 -17.76 8.97
CA GLU A 374 -13.90 -18.94 8.28
C GLU A 374 -12.86 -20.06 8.35
N LEU A 375 -13.33 -21.28 8.64
CA LEU A 375 -12.52 -22.50 8.68
C LEU A 375 -12.79 -23.36 7.44
N GLU A 376 -11.85 -24.24 7.11
CA GLU A 376 -12.07 -25.25 6.07
C GLU A 376 -13.10 -26.30 6.53
N GLU A 377 -13.86 -26.89 5.59
CA GLU A 377 -14.99 -27.78 5.91
C GLU A 377 -14.62 -29.01 6.75
N GLN A 378 -13.37 -29.48 6.65
CA GLN A 378 -12.90 -30.70 7.34
C GLN A 378 -12.16 -30.41 8.64
N THR A 379 -12.17 -29.15 9.10
CA THR A 379 -11.39 -28.71 10.25
C THR A 379 -12.08 -29.00 11.58
N GLN A 380 -11.34 -29.51 12.57
CA GLN A 380 -11.82 -29.62 13.95
C GLN A 380 -11.85 -28.24 14.61
N GLN A 381 -13.00 -27.58 14.56
CA GLN A 381 -13.20 -26.20 15.02
C GLN A 381 -12.61 -25.92 16.41
N GLU A 382 -12.93 -26.73 17.42
CA GLU A 382 -12.45 -26.50 18.80
C GLU A 382 -10.93 -26.56 18.93
N ALA A 383 -10.29 -27.48 18.19
CA ALA A 383 -8.84 -27.63 18.20
C ALA A 383 -8.17 -26.40 17.57
N VAL A 384 -8.66 -25.93 16.43
CA VAL A 384 -8.13 -24.73 15.75
C VAL A 384 -8.37 -23.48 16.57
N MET A 385 -9.56 -23.30 17.15
CA MET A 385 -9.85 -22.19 18.05
C MET A 385 -8.85 -22.12 19.20
N ARG A 386 -8.58 -23.26 19.86
CA ARG A 386 -7.61 -23.31 20.95
C ARG A 386 -6.21 -22.93 20.46
N THR A 387 -5.75 -23.53 19.36
CA THR A 387 -4.41 -23.27 18.81
C THR A 387 -4.23 -21.80 18.38
N VAL A 388 -5.21 -21.24 17.65
CA VAL A 388 -5.18 -19.83 17.21
C VAL A 388 -5.15 -18.89 18.42
N CYS A 389 -6.03 -19.10 19.40
CA CYS A 389 -6.08 -18.27 20.60
C CYS A 389 -4.79 -18.36 21.43
N GLU A 390 -4.20 -19.55 21.57
CA GLU A 390 -2.91 -19.75 22.24
C GLU A 390 -1.76 -19.05 21.50
N ALA A 391 -1.71 -19.18 20.18
CA ALA A 391 -0.70 -18.55 19.34
C ALA A 391 -0.79 -17.01 19.39
N ILE A 392 -2.00 -16.45 19.28
CA ILE A 392 -2.22 -14.99 19.37
C ILE A 392 -1.87 -14.48 20.77
N LYS A 393 -2.18 -15.23 21.82
CA LYS A 393 -1.77 -14.88 23.18
C LYS A 393 -0.25 -14.87 23.35
N SER A 394 0.44 -15.80 22.71
CA SER A 394 1.89 -15.90 22.79
C SER A 394 2.61 -14.86 21.93
N GLU A 395 2.17 -14.64 20.69
CA GLU A 395 2.86 -13.78 19.71
C GLU A 395 2.40 -12.32 19.78
N CYS A 396 1.10 -12.07 20.00
CA CYS A 396 0.53 -10.71 20.04
C CYS A 396 0.30 -10.20 21.47
N LEU A 397 0.56 -11.03 22.49
CA LEU A 397 0.42 -10.70 23.92
C LEU A 397 -0.99 -10.27 24.35
N ILE A 398 -2.01 -10.66 23.58
CA ILE A 398 -3.42 -10.38 23.85
C ILE A 398 -4.26 -11.66 23.86
N SER A 399 -5.30 -11.68 24.68
CA SER A 399 -6.35 -12.69 24.58
C SER A 399 -7.46 -12.18 23.66
N ILE A 400 -7.96 -13.06 22.80
CA ILE A 400 -9.07 -12.78 21.89
C ILE A 400 -10.19 -13.82 22.08
N GLU A 401 -11.40 -13.48 21.65
CA GLU A 401 -12.49 -14.43 21.45
C GLU A 401 -12.57 -14.75 19.95
N MET A 402 -12.60 -16.04 19.58
CA MET A 402 -12.69 -16.45 18.18
C MET A 402 -14.13 -16.88 17.86
N ILE A 403 -14.72 -16.30 16.82
CA ILE A 403 -16.06 -16.62 16.34
C ILE A 403 -15.91 -17.28 14.97
N CYS A 404 -16.21 -18.58 14.90
CA CYS A 404 -16.12 -19.35 13.66
C CYS A 404 -17.42 -19.21 12.87
N HIS A 405 -17.29 -18.90 11.59
CA HIS A 405 -18.39 -18.80 10.64
C HIS A 405 -18.33 -19.96 9.64
N PRO A 406 -19.49 -20.41 9.12
CA PRO A 406 -19.49 -21.27 7.94
C PRO A 406 -18.84 -20.53 6.76
N GLN A 407 -18.47 -21.29 5.71
CA GLN A 407 -17.92 -20.71 4.48
C GLN A 407 -18.86 -19.60 3.95
N TYR A 408 -18.28 -18.46 3.59
CA TYR A 408 -18.99 -17.22 3.19
C TYR A 408 -19.76 -16.49 4.30
N GLY A 409 -19.56 -16.83 5.57
CA GLY A 409 -20.15 -16.08 6.68
C GLY A 409 -19.43 -14.77 7.02
N VAL A 410 -18.18 -14.58 6.57
CA VAL A 410 -17.44 -13.32 6.69
C VAL A 410 -17.58 -12.51 5.41
N SER A 411 -17.95 -11.23 5.54
CA SER A 411 -18.20 -10.36 4.38
C SER A 411 -16.99 -10.26 3.46
N ARG A 412 -17.20 -10.52 2.16
CA ARG A 412 -16.20 -10.32 1.10
C ARG A 412 -16.34 -8.90 0.52
N SER A 413 -15.21 -8.25 0.20
CA SER A 413 -15.17 -6.94 -0.45
C SER A 413 -14.76 -7.07 -1.92
N GLU A 414 -15.35 -6.26 -2.80
CA GLU A 414 -14.89 -6.10 -4.20
C GLU A 414 -13.71 -5.10 -4.32
N GLY A 415 -13.32 -4.47 -3.21
CA GLY A 415 -12.19 -3.53 -3.13
C GLY A 415 -11.21 -3.90 -2.02
N LYS A 416 -10.79 -2.91 -1.21
CA LYS A 416 -10.01 -3.16 0.01
C LYS A 416 -10.85 -3.95 1.00
N ALA A 417 -10.27 -4.97 1.62
CA ALA A 417 -10.93 -5.71 2.69
C ALA A 417 -11.10 -4.81 3.94
N GLU A 418 -12.32 -4.76 4.47
CA GLU A 418 -12.59 -4.16 5.77
C GLU A 418 -12.24 -5.17 6.87
N ARG A 419 -11.00 -5.10 7.37
CA ARG A 419 -10.45 -6.04 8.36
C ARG A 419 -10.78 -5.67 9.80
N ILE A 420 -11.07 -4.40 10.08
CA ILE A 420 -11.42 -3.92 11.42
C ILE A 420 -12.83 -3.35 11.38
N VAL A 421 -13.70 -3.84 12.27
CA VAL A 421 -15.05 -3.32 12.49
C VAL A 421 -15.11 -2.81 13.94
N ASP A 422 -15.30 -1.51 14.14
CA ASP A 422 -15.41 -0.95 15.50
C ASP A 422 -16.86 -0.97 15.99
N ARG A 423 -17.15 -1.90 16.89
CA ARG A 423 -18.47 -2.08 17.53
C ARG A 423 -18.46 -1.66 19.00
N ARG A 424 -17.43 -0.94 19.47
CA ARG A 424 -17.36 -0.49 20.88
C ARG A 424 -18.46 0.50 21.28
N THR A 425 -19.13 1.12 20.30
CA THR A 425 -20.28 2.01 20.49
C THR A 425 -21.63 1.30 20.36
N GLU A 426 -21.65 0.06 19.90
CA GLU A 426 -22.86 -0.76 19.87
C GLU A 426 -23.08 -1.29 21.30
N THR A 427 -23.97 -0.65 22.06
CA THR A 427 -24.39 -1.12 23.38
C THR A 427 -25.00 -2.52 23.24
N SER A 428 -24.27 -3.54 23.67
CA SER A 428 -24.77 -4.91 23.79
C SER A 428 -25.70 -5.04 25.00
N ASP A 429 -26.84 -4.36 25.00
CA ASP A 429 -27.93 -4.65 25.93
C ASP A 429 -28.71 -5.86 25.43
N LYS A 430 -28.09 -7.04 25.54
CA LYS A 430 -28.81 -8.32 25.61
C LYS A 430 -28.04 -9.24 26.56
N GLU A 431 -28.32 -9.09 27.85
CA GLU A 431 -28.14 -10.21 28.78
C GLU A 431 -29.06 -11.36 28.35
N PRO A 432 -28.57 -12.61 28.28
CA PRO A 432 -29.45 -13.76 28.14
C PRO A 432 -30.20 -13.98 29.45
N VAL A 433 -31.52 -14.11 29.36
CA VAL A 433 -32.43 -14.50 30.46
C VAL A 433 -32.11 -15.89 30.97
#